data_AF-A0A6G1D950-F1
#
_entry.id   AF-A0A6G1D950-F1
#
_cell.length_a   1.000
_cell.length_b   1.000
_cell.length_c   1.000
_cell.angle_alpha   90.00
_cell.angle_beta   90.00
_cell.angle_gamma   90.00
#
_symmetry.space_group_name_H-M   'P 1'
#
loop_
_entity.id
_entity.type
_entity.pdbx_description
1 polymer ?
#
loop_
_entity_poly.entity_id
_entity_poly.type
_entity_poly.pdbx_seq_one_letter_code
_entity_poly.pdbx_strand_id
1 'polypeptide(L)'
;MAKSRPPKRILESYTIKGSDKIIKPGDCVLMRASDASKPPYVARVEAIEAAGSRGTNVRVRVRWYYRPEESIGGRRPFHGTKEVFLSDHYDVQSADTIEGKCNVHSFRSYTKLDSVNAEDFFCRFEYKSATGSFVPDRIAV
;
A
#
# COMPACT_ATOMS: atom_id res chain seq x y z
N MET A 1 38.22 -2.84 9.50
CA MET A 1 37.44 -4.09 9.34
C MET A 1 36.03 -3.73 8.87
N ALA A 2 35.65 -4.09 7.64
CA ALA A 2 34.28 -3.91 7.18
C ALA A 2 33.40 -4.95 7.89
N LYS A 3 32.47 -4.51 8.74
CA LYS A 3 31.49 -5.41 9.35
C LYS A 3 30.62 -5.98 8.22
N SER A 4 30.72 -7.29 7.98
CA SER A 4 29.86 -7.97 7.01
C SER A 4 28.40 -7.74 7.40
N ARG A 5 27.59 -7.23 6.46
CA ARG A 5 26.17 -7.02 6.69
C ARG A 5 25.54 -8.40 6.89
N PRO A 6 24.82 -8.66 8.00
CA PRO A 6 24.17 -9.95 8.21
C PRO A 6 23.20 -10.24 7.05
N PRO A 7 23.05 -11.51 6.65
CA PRO A 7 22.21 -11.90 5.52
C PRO A 7 20.76 -11.47 5.74
N LYS A 8 20.16 -10.85 4.72
CA LYS A 8 18.74 -10.50 4.73
C LYS A 8 17.91 -11.79 4.69
N ARG A 9 16.95 -11.93 5.60
CA ARG A 9 16.03 -13.07 5.62
C ARG A 9 14.65 -12.63 5.16
N ILE A 10 14.11 -13.27 4.12
CA ILE A 10 12.73 -13.06 3.67
C ILE A 10 11.79 -13.74 4.67
N LEU A 11 10.73 -13.05 5.07
CA LEU A 11 9.70 -13.55 5.96
C LEU A 11 8.40 -13.79 5.17
N GLU A 12 7.68 -14.86 5.51
CA GLU A 12 6.36 -15.15 4.91
C GLU A 12 5.26 -14.29 5.52
N SER A 13 5.46 -13.82 6.76
CA SER A 13 4.49 -12.98 7.46
C SER A 13 5.14 -12.10 8.52
N TYR A 14 4.38 -11.10 8.99
CA TYR A 14 4.75 -10.22 10.09
C TYR A 14 3.51 -9.85 10.90
N THR A 15 3.60 -9.90 12.23
CA THR A 15 2.54 -9.40 13.12
C THR A 15 2.75 -7.91 13.32
N ILE A 16 1.74 -7.10 13.02
CA ILE A 16 1.80 -5.65 13.19
C ILE A 16 2.03 -5.35 14.68
N LYS A 17 3.05 -4.55 14.97
CA LYS A 17 3.43 -4.22 16.34
C LYS A 17 2.28 -3.53 17.08
N GLY A 18 1.91 -4.04 18.25
CA GLY A 18 0.79 -3.52 19.03
C GLY A 18 -0.59 -3.99 18.56
N SER A 19 -0.65 -4.96 17.65
CA SER A 19 -1.87 -5.59 17.17
C SER A 19 -1.68 -7.12 17.09
N ASP A 20 -2.79 -7.85 17.00
CA ASP A 20 -2.87 -9.28 16.68
C ASP A 20 -2.96 -9.56 15.16
N LYS A 21 -3.03 -8.50 14.33
CA LYS A 21 -3.16 -8.62 12.88
C LYS A 21 -1.84 -9.04 12.22
N ILE A 22 -1.92 -10.07 11.38
CA ILE A 22 -0.79 -10.61 10.61
C ILE A 22 -0.89 -10.18 9.15
N ILE A 23 0.22 -9.66 8.61
CA ILE A 23 0.39 -9.31 7.20
C ILE A 23 1.28 -10.31 6.47
N LYS A 24 1.03 -10.50 5.18
CA LYS A 24 1.77 -11.34 4.25
C LYS A 24 1.98 -10.60 2.93
N PRO A 25 2.95 -11.01 2.08
CA PRO A 25 3.01 -10.54 0.70
C PRO A 25 1.66 -10.69 -0.01
N GLY A 26 1.25 -9.64 -0.74
CA GLY A 26 -0.06 -9.52 -1.38
C GLY A 26 -1.11 -8.76 -0.57
N ASP A 27 -0.97 -8.68 0.76
CA ASP A 27 -1.88 -7.90 1.60
C ASP A 27 -1.78 -6.40 1.32
N CYS A 28 -2.90 -5.69 1.51
CA CYS A 28 -2.92 -4.23 1.52
C CYS A 28 -2.88 -3.70 2.96
N VAL A 29 -2.14 -2.61 3.16
CA VAL A 29 -1.90 -2.01 4.47
C VAL A 29 -2.07 -0.50 4.43
N LEU A 30 -2.45 0.05 5.58
CA LEU A 30 -2.37 1.47 5.88
C LEU A 30 -1.01 1.76 6.52
N MET A 31 -0.31 2.74 6.00
CA MET A 31 1.00 3.17 6.48
C MET A 31 0.95 4.62 6.90
N ARG A 32 1.56 4.92 8.05
CA ARG A 32 1.63 6.27 8.60
C ARG A 32 2.19 7.25 7.58
N ALA A 33 1.45 8.35 7.35
CA ALA A 33 1.94 9.43 6.52
C ALA A 33 3.11 10.17 7.21
N SER A 34 4.04 10.70 6.41
CA SER A 34 5.12 11.54 6.95
C SER A 34 4.60 12.85 7.54
N ASP A 35 3.49 13.33 7.00
CA ASP A 35 2.72 14.48 7.49
C ASP A 35 1.48 13.98 8.23
N ALA A 36 1.41 14.24 9.54
CA ALA A 36 0.32 13.79 10.40
C ALA A 36 -1.05 14.44 10.05
N SER A 37 -1.07 15.51 9.27
CA SER A 37 -2.32 16.11 8.76
C SER A 37 -2.93 15.33 7.60
N LYS A 38 -2.16 14.43 6.97
CA LYS A 38 -2.61 13.62 5.83
C LYS A 38 -3.16 12.28 6.29
N PRO A 39 -4.13 11.71 5.56
CA PRO A 39 -4.58 10.35 5.83
C PRO A 39 -3.44 9.35 5.64
N PRO A 40 -3.49 8.18 6.30
CA PRO A 40 -2.52 7.11 6.06
C PRO A 40 -2.44 6.73 4.57
N TYR A 41 -1.22 6.44 4.12
CA TYR A 41 -0.95 5.93 2.79
C TYR A 41 -1.47 4.50 2.64
N VAL A 42 -1.90 4.15 1.44
CA VAL A 42 -2.35 2.80 1.11
C VAL A 42 -1.25 2.11 0.31
N ALA A 43 -0.88 0.90 0.68
CA ALA A 43 0.18 0.17 0.00
C ALA A 43 -0.14 -1.33 -0.12
N ARG A 44 0.35 -1.96 -1.19
CA ARG A 44 0.41 -3.42 -1.30
C ARG A 44 1.78 -3.89 -0.81
N VAL A 45 1.80 -4.90 0.06
CA VAL A 45 3.03 -5.54 0.52
C VAL A 45 3.54 -6.46 -0.58
N GLU A 46 4.76 -6.23 -1.07
CA GLU A 46 5.40 -7.06 -2.11
C GLU A 46 6.33 -8.10 -1.48
N ALA A 47 7.06 -7.73 -0.42
CA ALA A 47 7.94 -8.63 0.32
C ALA A 47 8.18 -8.12 1.74
N ILE A 48 8.50 -9.03 2.65
CA ILE A 48 8.85 -8.71 4.04
C ILE A 48 10.27 -9.23 4.30
N GLU A 49 11.15 -8.37 4.78
CA GLU A 49 12.56 -8.68 5.02
C GLU A 49 12.95 -8.35 6.47
N ALA A 50 13.52 -9.32 7.18
CA ALA A 50 14.24 -9.06 8.42
C ALA A 50 15.67 -8.58 8.11
N ALA A 51 16.05 -7.43 8.68
CA ALA A 51 17.41 -6.90 8.66
C ALA A 51 18.04 -6.92 10.06
N GLY A 52 19.37 -7.09 10.10
CA GLY A 52 20.15 -7.09 11.34
C GLY A 52 20.38 -8.49 11.92
N SER A 53 21.34 -8.61 12.84
CA SER A 53 21.85 -9.88 13.37
C SER A 53 20.84 -10.68 14.21
N ARG A 54 19.68 -10.11 14.53
CA ARG A 54 18.60 -10.75 15.31
C ARG A 54 17.20 -10.53 14.72
N GLY A 55 17.10 -10.00 13.49
CA GLY A 55 15.81 -9.70 12.86
C GLY A 55 14.96 -8.64 13.58
N THR A 56 15.61 -7.77 14.38
CA THR A 56 14.94 -6.71 15.14
C THR A 56 14.37 -5.60 14.26
N ASN A 57 14.91 -5.43 13.04
CA ASN A 57 14.50 -4.38 12.12
C ASN A 57 13.84 -5.02 10.91
N VAL A 58 12.51 -5.11 10.93
CA VAL A 58 11.73 -5.63 9.80
C VAL A 58 11.43 -4.49 8.84
N ARG A 59 11.71 -4.72 7.56
CA ARG A 59 11.36 -3.80 6.48
C ARG A 59 10.38 -4.48 5.52
N VAL A 60 9.54 -3.68 4.91
CA VAL A 60 8.59 -4.14 3.90
C VAL A 60 8.91 -3.46 2.58
N ARG A 61 9.03 -4.26 1.51
CA ARG A 61 8.97 -3.74 0.15
C ARG A 61 7.50 -3.57 -0.19
N VAL A 62 7.14 -2.39 -0.67
CA VAL A 62 5.76 -2.03 -0.94
C VAL A 62 5.59 -1.46 -2.34
N ARG A 63 4.37 -1.56 -2.86
CA ARG A 63 3.90 -0.88 -4.06
C ARG A 63 2.80 0.08 -3.65
N TRP A 64 2.97 1.36 -3.95
CA TRP A 64 2.07 2.41 -3.47
C TRP A 64 0.76 2.45 -4.25
N TYR A 65 -0.33 2.64 -3.52
CA TYR A 65 -1.59 3.10 -4.08
C TYR A 65 -1.69 4.62 -3.89
N TYR A 66 -1.98 5.33 -4.97
CA TYR A 66 -2.18 6.79 -4.94
C TYR A 66 -3.65 7.12 -4.79
N ARG A 67 -3.98 8.07 -3.93
CA ARG A 67 -5.30 8.67 -3.89
C ARG A 67 -5.49 9.63 -5.08
N PRO A 68 -6.71 9.87 -5.54
CA PRO A 68 -7.01 10.86 -6.58
C PRO A 68 -6.33 12.22 -6.39
N GLU A 69 -6.30 12.72 -5.15
CA GLU A 69 -5.71 13.97 -4.74
C GLU A 69 -4.18 14.00 -4.90
N GLU A 70 -3.54 12.84 -4.88
CA GLU A 70 -2.08 12.68 -4.97
C GLU A 70 -1.61 12.50 -6.42
N SER A 71 -2.54 12.32 -7.36
CA SER A 71 -2.22 12.21 -8.78
C SER A 71 -1.89 13.57 -9.39
N ILE A 72 -1.04 13.60 -10.43
CA ILE A 72 -0.66 14.84 -11.13
C ILE A 72 -1.89 15.60 -11.66
N GLY A 73 -2.93 14.87 -12.09
CA GLY A 73 -4.17 15.45 -12.59
C GLY A 73 -5.20 15.82 -11.51
N GLY A 74 -4.92 15.51 -10.24
CA GLY A 74 -5.84 15.71 -9.13
C GLY A 74 -7.12 14.89 -9.18
N ARG A 75 -8.00 15.12 -8.18
CA ARG A 75 -9.32 14.46 -8.12
C ARG A 75 -10.24 14.99 -9.21
N ARG A 76 -10.91 14.08 -9.93
CA ARG A 76 -11.94 14.36 -10.94
C ARG A 76 -13.33 14.00 -10.41
N PRO A 77 -14.42 14.54 -11.00
CA PRO A 77 -15.79 14.29 -10.51
C PRO A 77 -16.20 12.82 -10.51
N PHE A 78 -15.64 11.99 -11.39
CA PHE A 78 -15.96 10.56 -11.47
C PHE A 78 -15.13 9.70 -10.50
N HIS A 79 -14.18 10.27 -9.77
CA HIS A 79 -13.38 9.52 -8.81
C HIS A 79 -14.16 9.27 -7.52
N GLY A 80 -14.24 8.01 -7.11
CA GLY A 80 -14.90 7.62 -5.86
C GLY A 80 -14.13 8.10 -4.62
N THR A 81 -14.82 8.27 -3.51
CA THR A 81 -14.22 8.69 -2.22
C THR A 81 -13.22 7.66 -1.69
N LYS A 82 -13.49 6.38 -1.90
CA LYS A 82 -12.65 5.23 -1.54
C LYS A 82 -11.75 4.73 -2.69
N GLU A 83 -11.65 5.49 -3.77
CA GLU A 83 -10.85 5.10 -4.94
C GLU A 83 -9.37 5.33 -4.66
N VAL A 84 -8.55 4.37 -5.08
CA VAL A 84 -7.09 4.46 -5.10
C VAL A 84 -6.54 3.84 -6.40
N PHE A 85 -5.33 4.23 -6.80
CA PHE A 85 -4.71 3.83 -8.05
C PHE A 85 -3.44 3.03 -7.81
N LEU A 86 -3.34 1.83 -8.36
CA LEU A 86 -2.15 1.01 -8.22
C LEU A 86 -1.00 1.63 -9.03
N SER A 87 0.00 2.22 -8.36
CA SER A 87 1.07 2.92 -9.06
C SER A 87 2.19 1.99 -9.52
N ASP A 88 3.11 2.47 -10.35
CA ASP A 88 4.42 1.84 -10.61
C ASP A 88 5.51 2.24 -9.59
N HIS A 89 5.14 2.94 -8.52
CA HIS A 89 6.06 3.39 -7.48
C HIS A 89 6.25 2.31 -6.42
N TYR A 90 7.47 1.76 -6.35
CA TYR A 90 7.89 0.81 -5.32
C TYR A 90 8.86 1.47 -4.35
N ASP A 91 8.77 1.08 -3.08
CA ASP A 91 9.66 1.58 -2.04
C ASP A 91 9.93 0.50 -0.97
N VAL A 92 10.86 0.79 -0.05
CA VAL A 92 11.16 -0.03 1.12
C VAL A 92 11.00 0.80 2.39
N GLN A 93 10.05 0.40 3.23
CA GLN A 93 9.71 1.10 4.47
C GLN A 93 9.94 0.23 5.71
N SER A 94 10.04 0.87 6.88
CA SER A 94 10.02 0.12 8.15
C SER A 94 8.64 -0.49 8.38
N ALA A 95 8.58 -1.72 8.86
CA ALA A 95 7.30 -2.35 9.22
C ALA A 95 6.61 -1.62 10.39
N ASP A 96 7.35 -0.84 11.19
CA ASP A 96 6.78 -0.01 12.27
C ASP A 96 5.88 1.12 11.75
N THR A 97 5.95 1.46 10.47
CA THR A 97 5.07 2.48 9.88
C THR A 97 3.68 1.93 9.55
N ILE A 98 3.46 0.61 9.64
CA ILE A 98 2.17 -0.02 9.34
C ILE A 98 1.23 0.18 10.52
N GLU A 99 0.08 0.80 10.24
CA GLU A 99 -0.95 1.09 11.25
C GLU A 99 -2.07 0.04 11.25
N GLY A 100 -2.28 -0.65 10.12
CA GLY A 100 -3.29 -1.70 10.01
C GLY A 100 -3.37 -2.33 8.63
N LYS A 101 -4.17 -3.40 8.51
CA LYS A 101 -4.59 -3.97 7.22
C LYS A 101 -5.76 -3.20 6.65
N CYS A 102 -5.81 -3.14 5.32
CA CYS A 102 -6.97 -2.66 4.57
C CYS A 102 -7.25 -3.57 3.38
N ASN A 103 -8.39 -3.35 2.72
CA ASN A 103 -8.79 -4.08 1.53
C ASN A 103 -8.81 -3.13 0.34
N VAL A 104 -8.14 -3.50 -0.75
CA VAL A 104 -8.29 -2.82 -2.04
C VAL A 104 -8.98 -3.79 -3.00
N HIS A 105 -10.27 -3.57 -3.20
CA HIS A 105 -11.11 -4.40 -4.03
C HIS A 105 -10.97 -4.05 -5.51
N SER A 106 -11.30 -5.00 -6.39
CA SER A 106 -11.67 -4.63 -7.76
C SER A 106 -12.95 -3.78 -7.73
N PHE A 107 -13.13 -2.87 -8.69
CA PHE A 107 -14.37 -2.08 -8.76
C PHE A 107 -15.62 -2.96 -8.77
N ARG A 108 -15.61 -4.07 -9.52
CA ARG A 108 -16.74 -5.02 -9.59
C ARG A 108 -17.05 -5.69 -8.25
N SER A 109 -16.03 -6.00 -7.45
CA SER A 109 -16.23 -6.59 -6.12
C SER A 109 -16.72 -5.54 -5.14
N TYR A 110 -16.18 -4.32 -5.23
CA TYR A 110 -16.54 -3.20 -4.38
C TYR A 110 -18.01 -2.80 -4.52
N THR A 111 -18.54 -2.74 -5.75
CA THR A 111 -19.96 -2.41 -5.98
C THR A 111 -20.94 -3.48 -5.47
N LYS A 112 -20.44 -4.64 -5.02
CA LYS A 112 -21.24 -5.74 -4.47
C LYS A 112 -21.15 -5.85 -2.95
N LEU A 113 -20.41 -4.96 -2.28
CA LEU A 113 -20.34 -4.96 -0.82
C LEU A 113 -21.68 -4.49 -0.24
N ASP A 114 -22.20 -5.22 0.74
CA ASP A 114 -23.42 -4.83 1.46
C ASP A 114 -23.22 -3.52 2.25
N SER A 115 -22.00 -3.30 2.74
CA SER A 115 -21.57 -2.07 3.41
C SER A 115 -20.08 -1.82 3.18
N VAL A 116 -19.69 -0.54 3.16
CA VAL A 116 -18.31 -0.11 2.94
C VAL A 116 -17.72 0.36 4.27
N ASN A 117 -16.67 -0.31 4.75
CA ASN A 117 -16.00 0.06 5.99
C ASN A 117 -14.96 1.19 5.79
N ALA A 118 -14.35 1.63 6.89
CA ALA A 118 -13.28 2.63 6.84
C ALA A 118 -12.07 2.14 6.02
N GLU A 119 -11.77 0.84 6.11
CA GLU A 119 -10.61 0.17 5.52
C GLU A 119 -10.87 -0.44 4.14
N ASP A 120 -12.08 -0.26 3.59
CA ASP A 120 -12.43 -0.72 2.24
C ASP A 120 -12.17 0.37 1.21
N PHE A 121 -11.30 0.04 0.25
CA PHE A 121 -10.94 0.84 -0.93
C PHE A 121 -11.25 0.06 -2.19
N PHE A 122 -11.23 0.74 -3.34
CA PHE A 122 -11.26 0.06 -4.62
C PHE A 122 -10.27 0.65 -5.61
N CYS A 123 -9.83 -0.19 -6.54
CA CYS A 123 -8.92 0.18 -7.61
C CYS A 123 -9.46 -0.33 -8.95
N ARG A 124 -9.46 0.55 -9.95
CA ARG A 124 -9.79 0.21 -11.35
C ARG A 124 -8.78 0.74 -12.38
N PHE A 125 -7.75 1.46 -11.91
CA PHE A 125 -6.66 1.95 -12.75
C PHE A 125 -5.31 1.59 -12.19
N GLU A 126 -4.37 1.31 -13.08
CA GLU A 126 -2.95 1.51 -12.80
C GLU A 126 -2.55 2.95 -13.11
N TYR A 127 -1.61 3.48 -12.33
CA TYR A 127 -1.12 4.85 -12.44
C TYR A 127 0.40 4.88 -12.66
N LYS A 128 0.86 5.62 -13.66
CA LYS A 128 2.27 5.85 -13.94
C LYS A 128 2.73 7.10 -13.19
N SER A 129 3.39 6.89 -12.05
CA SER A 129 3.73 7.96 -11.09
C SER A 129 4.60 9.08 -11.68
N ALA A 130 5.48 8.74 -12.63
CA ALA A 130 6.36 9.69 -13.29
C ALA A 130 5.65 10.53 -14.38
N THR A 131 4.70 9.95 -15.11
CA THR A 131 4.07 10.60 -16.28
C THR A 131 2.65 11.10 -16.02
N GLY A 132 2.01 10.62 -14.95
CA GLY A 132 0.61 10.92 -14.65
C GLY A 132 -0.40 10.12 -15.47
N SER A 133 0.06 9.14 -16.27
CA SER A 133 -0.79 8.37 -17.18
C SER A 133 -1.54 7.24 -16.45
N PHE A 134 -2.71 6.88 -16.96
CA PHE A 134 -3.56 5.82 -16.41
C PHE A 134 -3.69 4.65 -17.37
N VAL A 135 -3.84 3.44 -16.82
CA VAL A 135 -4.12 2.21 -17.58
C VAL A 135 -5.31 1.47 -16.95
N PRO A 136 -6.36 1.14 -17.72
CA PRO A 136 -6.59 1.53 -19.11
C PRO A 136 -6.80 3.05 -19.25
N ASP A 137 -6.44 3.58 -20.41
CA ASP A 137 -6.61 4.99 -20.78
C ASP A 137 -8.07 5.36 -21.10
N ARG A 138 -8.93 4.34 -21.29
CA ARG A 138 -10.37 4.48 -21.49
C ARG A 138 -11.16 3.63 -20.51
N ILE A 139 -12.17 4.26 -19.90
CA ILE A 139 -13.18 3.60 -19.07
C ILE A 139 -14.35 3.28 -20.01
N ALA A 140 -14.78 2.01 -20.07
CA ALA A 140 -16.08 1.72 -20.66
C ALA A 140 -17.16 2.37 -19.79
N VAL A 141 -17.85 3.37 -20.34
CA VAL A 141 -18.99 4.05 -19.72
C VAL A 141 -20.21 3.13 -19.74
#